data_AF-A0A2D4LWG5-F1
#
_entry.id   AF-A0A2D4LWG5-F1
#
_cell.length_a   1.000
_cell.length_b   1.000
_cell.length_c   1.000
_cell.angle_alpha   90.00
_cell.angle_beta   90.00
_cell.angle_gamma   90.00
#
_symmetry.space_group_name_H-M   'P 1'
#
loop_
_entity.id
_entity.type
_entity.pdbx_description
1 polymer ?
#
loop_
_entity_poly.entity_id
_entity_poly.type
_entity_poly.pdbx_seq_one_letter_code
_entity_poly.pdbx_strand_id
1 'polypeptide(L)'
;MWWFQQGLSFLPSALVILSTAACVFPYVVGVVLHHVDPLVPYISDLGTTPPERSLFRIMFCFTSFLGIATMYVRYKQVSALNPEEPKMLRLNKAGLVIGMISCFGICVVANFQPKDR
;
A
#
# COMPACT_ATOMS: atom_id res chain seq x y z
N MET A 1 -1.25 -20.57 -21.14
CA MET A 1 -0.76 -19.74 -20.01
C MET A 1 -1.26 -18.28 -19.98
N TRP A 2 -1.69 -17.67 -21.10
CA TRP A 2 -2.00 -16.23 -21.16
C TRP A 2 -3.24 -15.81 -20.33
N TRP A 3 -4.27 -16.66 -20.28
CA TRP A 3 -5.50 -16.40 -19.53
C TRP A 3 -5.30 -16.27 -18.01
N PHE A 4 -4.30 -16.95 -17.43
CA PHE A 4 -3.97 -16.84 -16.00
C PHE A 4 -3.28 -15.50 -15.66
N GLN A 5 -2.54 -14.91 -16.61
CA GLN A 5 -1.88 -13.61 -16.41
C GLN A 5 -2.87 -12.44 -16.44
N GLN A 6 -3.94 -12.56 -17.25
CA GLN A 6 -4.86 -11.45 -17.53
C GLN A 6 -5.71 -11.03 -16.31
N GLY A 7 -6.07 -11.97 -15.44
CA GLY A 7 -6.79 -11.69 -14.18
C GLY A 7 -5.87 -11.38 -13.00
N LEU A 8 -4.61 -11.83 -13.03
CA LEU A 8 -3.66 -11.66 -11.93
C LEU A 8 -3.16 -10.21 -11.77
N SER A 9 -3.19 -9.41 -12.84
CA SER A 9 -2.78 -8.01 -12.79
C SER A 9 -3.79 -7.09 -12.11
N PHE A 10 -5.03 -7.55 -11.88
CA PHE A 10 -6.05 -6.74 -11.22
C PHE A 10 -5.62 -6.27 -9.82
N LEU A 11 -5.08 -7.19 -9.02
CA LEU A 11 -4.62 -6.89 -7.65
C LEU A 11 -3.50 -5.84 -7.59
N PRO A 12 -2.38 -5.98 -8.32
CA PRO A 12 -1.34 -4.95 -8.33
C PRO A 12 -1.81 -3.63 -8.95
N SER A 13 -2.68 -3.65 -9.96
CA SER A 13 -3.26 -2.42 -10.51
C SER A 13 -4.15 -1.71 -9.48
N ALA A 14 -5.02 -2.45 -8.79
CA ALA A 14 -5.86 -1.91 -7.72
C ALA A 14 -5.01 -1.37 -6.57
N LEU A 15 -3.90 -2.03 -6.22
CA LEU A 15 -2.95 -1.57 -5.22
C LEU A 15 -2.38 -0.20 -5.58
N VAL A 16 -1.92 -0.01 -6.82
CA VAL A 16 -1.37 1.28 -7.28
C VAL A 16 -2.43 2.36 -7.23
N ILE A 17 -3.61 2.10 -7.78
CA ILE A 17 -4.72 3.07 -7.79
C ILE A 17 -5.12 3.46 -6.37
N LEU A 18 -5.26 2.49 -5.46
CA LEU A 18 -5.65 2.74 -4.09
C LEU A 18 -4.56 3.46 -3.30
N SER A 19 -3.28 3.13 -3.52
CA SER A 19 -2.15 3.81 -2.89
C SER A 19 -2.07 5.27 -3.33
N THR A 20 -2.24 5.54 -4.63
CA THR A 20 -2.28 6.92 -5.15
C THR A 20 -3.48 7.67 -4.60
N ALA A 21 -4.66 7.06 -4.56
CA ALA A 21 -5.84 7.66 -3.96
C ALA A 21 -5.66 7.95 -2.47
N ALA A 22 -4.97 7.07 -1.73
CA ALA A 22 -4.68 7.24 -0.30
C ALA A 22 -3.80 8.46 0.00
N CYS A 23 -2.97 8.89 -0.96
CA CYS A 23 -2.20 10.14 -0.84
C CYS A 23 -3.00 11.35 -1.33
N VAL A 24 -3.65 11.24 -2.50
CA VAL A 24 -4.30 12.37 -3.17
C VAL A 24 -5.56 12.82 -2.44
N PHE A 25 -6.39 11.89 -1.96
CA PHE A 25 -7.68 12.24 -1.38
C PHE A 25 -7.56 13.03 -0.06
N PRO A 26 -6.76 12.60 0.93
CA PRO A 26 -6.52 13.40 2.13
C PRO A 26 -5.85 14.75 1.81
N TYR A 27 -4.95 14.79 0.81
CA TYR A 27 -4.34 16.04 0.36
C TYR A 27 -5.34 17.06 -0.17
N VAL A 28 -6.24 16.62 -1.05
CA VAL A 28 -7.30 17.51 -1.58
C VAL A 28 -8.18 18.01 -0.45
N VAL A 29 -8.54 17.15 0.51
CA VAL A 29 -9.33 17.56 1.69
C VAL A 29 -8.58 18.61 2.52
N GLY A 30 -7.28 18.46 2.75
CA GLY A 30 -6.46 19.42 3.49
C GLY A 30 -6.28 20.76 2.81
N VAL A 31 -6.16 20.77 1.49
CA VAL A 31 -6.13 22.01 0.71
C VAL A 31 -7.48 22.72 0.77
N VAL A 32 -8.59 21.99 0.63
CA VAL A 32 -9.94 22.56 0.68
C VAL A 32 -10.28 23.12 2.06
N LEU A 33 -9.79 22.49 3.14
CA LEU A 33 -9.97 22.96 4.51
C LEU A 33 -8.94 24.01 4.95
N HIS A 34 -8.03 24.43 4.07
CA HIS A 34 -6.94 25.36 4.36
C HIS A 34 -6.00 24.90 5.49
N HIS A 35 -5.87 23.58 5.72
CA HIS A 35 -4.95 23.01 6.71
C HIS A 35 -3.53 22.80 6.17
N VAL A 36 -3.37 22.76 4.85
CA VAL A 36 -2.09 22.48 4.17
C VAL A 36 -1.81 23.54 3.12
N ASP A 37 -0.58 24.04 3.06
CA ASP A 37 -0.14 24.98 2.04
C ASP A 37 -0.11 24.31 0.65
N PRO A 38 -0.85 24.84 -0.34
CA PRO A 38 -0.92 24.24 -1.68
C PRO A 38 0.43 24.22 -2.42
N LEU A 39 1.33 25.13 -2.08
CA LEU A 39 2.60 25.35 -2.78
C LEU A 39 3.69 24.35 -2.37
N VAL A 40 3.62 23.75 -1.18
CA VAL A 40 4.62 22.78 -0.70
C VAL A 40 3.90 21.58 -0.08
N PRO A 41 3.40 20.63 -0.90
CA PRO A 41 2.58 19.53 -0.43
C PRO A 41 3.41 18.51 0.37
N TYR A 42 3.35 18.58 1.70
CA TYR A 42 3.95 17.59 2.59
C TYR A 42 2.93 16.51 2.98
N ILE A 43 3.20 15.27 2.55
CA ILE A 43 2.35 14.11 2.87
C ILE A 43 2.30 13.83 4.38
N SER A 44 3.35 14.20 5.12
CA SER A 44 3.42 14.06 6.57
C SER A 44 2.33 14.85 7.31
N ASP A 45 1.89 15.96 6.74
CA ASP A 45 1.00 16.91 7.42
C ASP A 45 -0.45 16.43 7.38
N LEU A 46 -0.79 15.59 6.39
CA LEU A 46 -2.10 14.96 6.19
C LEU A 46 -2.52 14.03 7.35
N GLY A 47 -1.55 13.57 8.14
CA GLY A 47 -1.78 12.70 9.30
C GLY A 47 -2.06 13.44 10.61
N THR A 48 -2.01 14.77 10.62
CA THR A 48 -1.99 15.56 11.87
C THR A 48 -3.39 16.02 12.28
N THR A 49 -4.20 16.52 11.35
CA THR A 49 -5.50 17.16 11.63
C THR A 49 -6.69 16.27 11.23
N PRO A 50 -7.76 16.20 12.04
CA PRO A 50 -9.05 15.69 11.58
C PRO A 50 -9.69 16.69 10.61
N PRO A 51 -10.42 16.24 9.56
CA PRO A 51 -10.81 14.87 9.23
C PRO A 51 -9.82 14.05 8.39
N GLU A 52 -8.80 14.69 7.81
CA GLU A 52 -7.85 14.10 6.85
C GLU A 52 -7.10 12.90 7.40
N ARG A 53 -6.65 13.00 8.66
CA ARG A 53 -5.94 11.91 9.36
C ARG A 53 -6.74 10.60 9.39
N SER A 54 -8.06 10.70 9.54
CA SER A 54 -8.95 9.53 9.61
C SER A 54 -9.08 8.86 8.24
N LEU A 55 -9.24 9.67 7.19
CA LEU A 55 -9.29 9.21 5.80
C LEU A 55 -7.97 8.55 5.39
N PHE A 56 -6.86 9.23 5.66
CA PHE A 56 -5.51 8.71 5.40
C PHE A 56 -5.31 7.35 6.06
N ARG A 57 -5.65 7.22 7.35
CA ARG A 57 -5.53 5.95 8.07
C ARG A 57 -6.34 4.82 7.45
N ILE A 58 -7.63 5.06 7.16
CA ILE A 58 -8.52 4.02 6.62
C ILE A 58 -8.01 3.57 5.24
N MET A 59 -7.62 4.51 4.37
CA MET A 59 -7.15 4.20 3.02
C MET A 59 -5.82 3.42 3.05
N PHE A 60 -4.88 3.77 3.93
CA PHE A 60 -3.62 3.03 4.07
C PHE A 60 -3.78 1.66 4.74
N CYS A 61 -4.74 1.48 5.65
CA CYS A 61 -5.11 0.16 6.17
C CYS A 61 -5.61 -0.75 5.04
N PHE A 62 -6.57 -0.30 4.23
CA PHE A 62 -7.05 -1.08 3.08
C PHE A 62 -5.94 -1.39 2.07
N THR A 63 -5.09 -0.39 1.79
CA THR A 63 -3.92 -0.55 0.90
C THR A 63 -2.96 -1.61 1.43
N SER A 64 -2.71 -1.66 2.73
CA SER A 64 -1.83 -2.67 3.34
C SER A 64 -2.39 -4.09 3.19
N PHE A 65 -3.68 -4.30 3.46
CA PHE A 65 -4.30 -5.62 3.26
C PHE A 65 -4.26 -6.05 1.79
N LEU A 66 -4.54 -5.13 0.86
CA LEU A 66 -4.44 -5.39 -0.57
C LEU A 66 -3.00 -5.66 -1.02
N GLY A 67 -2.02 -5.01 -0.38
CA GLY A 67 -0.59 -5.22 -0.61
C GLY A 67 -0.15 -6.63 -0.19
N ILE A 68 -0.61 -7.09 0.97
CA ILE A 68 -0.39 -8.48 1.44
C ILE A 68 -0.96 -9.48 0.44
N ALA A 69 -2.21 -9.27 0.00
CA ALA A 69 -2.84 -10.14 -1.00
C ALA A 69 -2.08 -10.17 -2.32
N THR A 70 -1.61 -8.99 -2.78
CA THR A 70 -0.82 -8.86 -4.02
C THR A 70 0.52 -9.59 -3.92
N MET A 71 1.23 -9.44 -2.80
CA MET A 71 2.50 -10.14 -2.55
C MET A 71 2.31 -11.66 -2.51
N TYR A 72 1.23 -12.14 -1.89
CA TYR A 72 0.91 -13.56 -1.86
C TYR A 72 0.63 -14.14 -3.25
N VAL A 73 -0.20 -13.44 -4.04
CA VAL A 73 -0.52 -13.87 -5.41
C VAL A 73 0.72 -13.86 -6.30
N ARG A 74 1.58 -12.83 -6.19
CA ARG A 74 2.88 -12.79 -6.88
C ARG A 74 3.78 -13.95 -6.47
N TYR A 75 3.85 -14.27 -5.18
CA TYR A 75 4.62 -15.40 -4.69
C TYR A 75 4.14 -16.72 -5.33
N LYS A 76 2.83 -16.97 -5.36
CA LYS A 76 2.25 -18.17 -5.99
C LYS A 76 2.48 -18.20 -7.50
N GLN A 77 2.37 -17.05 -8.18
CA GLN A 77 2.64 -16.93 -9.61
C GLN A 77 4.09 -17.29 -9.97
N VAL A 78 5.06 -16.74 -9.23
CA VAL A 78 6.49 -17.02 -9.47
C VAL A 78 6.83 -18.48 -9.15
N SER A 79 6.24 -19.03 -8.08
CA SER A 79 6.43 -20.43 -7.71
C SER A 79 5.85 -21.41 -8.75
N ALA A 80 4.74 -21.04 -9.40
CA ALA A 80 4.13 -21.85 -10.45
C ALA A 80 4.89 -21.78 -11.79
N LEU A 81 5.55 -20.66 -12.07
CA LEU A 81 6.30 -20.46 -13.33
C LEU A 81 7.71 -21.08 -13.30
N ASN A 82 8.34 -21.19 -12.12
CA ASN A 82 9.71 -21.67 -11.98
C ASN A 82 9.83 -22.79 -10.91
N PRO A 83 9.17 -23.94 -11.10
CA PRO A 83 9.19 -25.01 -10.09
C PRO A 83 10.56 -25.66 -9.90
N GLU A 84 11.41 -25.64 -10.94
CA GLU A 84 12.67 -26.41 -10.97
C GLU A 84 13.90 -25.57 -10.54
N GLU A 85 13.72 -24.29 -10.26
CA GLU A 85 14.81 -23.35 -9.93
C GLU A 85 14.81 -22.99 -8.42
N PRO A 86 15.54 -23.73 -7.58
CA PRO A 86 15.49 -23.55 -6.13
C PRO A 86 16.03 -22.18 -5.67
N LYS A 87 16.93 -21.57 -6.44
CA LYS A 87 17.43 -20.20 -6.16
C LYS A 87 16.32 -19.17 -6.33
N MET A 88 15.54 -19.26 -7.40
CA MET A 88 14.41 -18.35 -7.63
C MET A 88 13.33 -18.52 -6.55
N LEU A 89 13.06 -19.75 -6.11
CA LEU A 89 12.09 -20.00 -5.05
C LEU A 89 12.51 -19.38 -3.70
N ARG A 90 13.82 -19.43 -3.36
CA ARG A 90 14.36 -18.77 -2.16
C ARG A 90 14.22 -17.25 -2.24
N LEU A 91 14.58 -16.65 -3.37
CA LEU A 91 14.43 -15.21 -3.60
C LEU A 91 12.97 -14.77 -3.52
N ASN A 92 12.06 -15.56 -4.10
CA ASN A 92 10.63 -15.32 -4.04
C ASN A 92 10.08 -15.37 -2.60
N LYS A 93 10.54 -16.34 -1.80
CA LYS A 93 10.19 -16.43 -0.37
C LYS A 93 10.73 -15.24 0.43
N ALA A 94 11.97 -14.82 0.16
CA ALA A 94 12.55 -13.63 0.79
C ALA A 94 11.76 -12.36 0.41
N GLY A 95 11.41 -12.21 -0.87
CA GLY A 95 10.57 -11.11 -1.35
C GLY A 95 9.19 -11.08 -0.70
N LEU A 96 8.56 -12.25 -0.50
CA LEU A 96 7.31 -12.34 0.25
C LEU A 96 7.46 -11.84 1.68
N VAL A 97 8.49 -12.28 2.41
CA VAL A 97 8.73 -11.86 3.81
C VAL A 97 8.96 -10.35 3.88
N ILE A 98 9.82 -9.81 3.02
CA ILE A 98 10.09 -8.36 2.97
C ILE A 98 8.80 -7.60 2.65
N GLY A 99 8.02 -8.05 1.66
CA GLY A 99 6.74 -7.44 1.29
C GLY A 99 5.71 -7.45 2.42
N MET A 100 5.62 -8.55 3.17
CA MET A 100 4.74 -8.65 4.35
C MET A 100 5.15 -7.66 5.44
N ILE A 101 6.46 -7.55 5.71
CA ILE A 101 7.00 -6.59 6.70
C ILE A 101 6.70 -5.16 6.26
N SER A 102 6.87 -4.82 4.99
CA SER A 102 6.55 -3.49 4.45
C SER A 102 5.06 -3.15 4.62
N CYS A 103 4.17 -4.07 4.26
CA CYS A 103 2.71 -3.86 4.44
C CYS A 103 2.35 -3.71 5.92
N PHE A 104 2.96 -4.51 6.79
CA PHE A 104 2.78 -4.38 8.23
C PHE A 104 3.25 -2.99 8.73
N GLY A 105 4.40 -2.52 8.26
CA GLY A 105 4.90 -1.17 8.56
C GLY A 105 3.91 -0.08 8.16
N ILE A 106 3.27 -0.20 6.98
CA ILE A 106 2.21 0.72 6.54
C ILE A 106 1.02 0.69 7.51
N CYS A 107 0.55 -0.49 7.90
CA CYS A 107 -0.53 -0.63 8.89
C CYS A 107 -0.16 0.02 10.23
N VAL A 108 1.07 -0.20 10.70
CA VAL A 108 1.56 0.38 11.95
C VAL A 108 1.57 1.90 11.86
N VAL A 109 2.24 2.49 10.85
CA VAL A 109 2.32 3.94 10.66
C VAL A 109 0.94 4.57 10.51
N ALA A 110 0.01 3.92 9.81
CA ALA A 110 -1.36 4.41 9.67
C ALA A 110 -2.11 4.48 11.02
N ASN A 111 -1.82 3.58 11.96
CA ASN A 111 -2.51 3.51 13.25
C ASN A 111 -1.84 4.30 14.37
N PHE A 112 -0.55 4.63 14.23
CA PHE A 112 0.15 5.51 15.17
C PHE A 112 -0.35 6.95 15.02
N GLN A 113 -1.05 7.42 16.05
CA GLN A 113 -1.56 8.80 16.10
C GLN A 113 -0.53 9.70 16.79
N PRO A 114 -0.27 10.92 16.27
CA PRO A 114 0.44 11.92 17.04
C PRO A 114 -0.36 12.24 18.30
N LYS A 115 0.32 12.29 19.45
CA LYS A 115 -0.31 12.57 20.73
C LYS A 115 -0.59 14.07 20.82
N ASP A 116 -1.87 14.44 20.86
CA ASP A 116 -2.28 15.82 21.15
C ASP A 116 -1.65 16.22 22.51
N ARG A 117 -0.84 17.28 22.49
CA ARG A 117 -0.25 17.90 23.69
C ARG A 117 -0.86 19.27 23.88
#